data_AF-A0A954PHI8-F1
#
_entry.id   AF-A0A954PHI8-F1
#
_cell.length_a   1.000
_cell.length_b   1.000
_cell.length_c   1.000
_cell.angle_alpha   90.00
_cell.angle_beta   90.00
_cell.angle_gamma   90.00
#
_symmetry.space_group_name_H-M   'P 1'
#
loop_
_entity.id
_entity.type
_entity.pdbx_description
1 polymer ?
#
loop_
_entity_poly.entity_id
_entity_poly.type
_entity_poly.pdbx_seq_one_letter_code
_entity_poly.pdbx_strand_id
1 'polypeptide(L)'
;MEPTSIYSRETIAKSVADRFRESYEGKSGTKLIGILLGRPESIIFKQQIYNDLRYFGFRSGPHIDFYLIGWGKIDTYASWLDQPGVSMDDTEKRTGTEWKFDEKRFIESCKLIEKETTWEYSGETDLILVNAKFESKREEVTIDFTKTICFQLEVLKEIGAMPSIARLFEKIVKFAERYQGNDPASSLSNKKGIDTLLSGAKEMLLSATPETVNNKYKELEQFAVRDISRQK
;
A
#
# COMPACT_ATOMS: atom_id res chain seq x y z
N MET A 1 -24.87 -2.74 2.54
CA MET A 1 -23.47 -3.14 2.30
C MET A 1 -22.71 -2.61 3.49
N GLU A 2 -22.47 -3.47 4.47
CA GLU A 2 -21.96 -3.08 5.78
C GLU A 2 -20.46 -2.82 5.70
N PRO A 3 -19.94 -1.80 6.40
CA PRO A 3 -18.56 -1.44 6.26
C PRO A 3 -17.70 -2.32 7.17
N THR A 4 -16.78 -3.09 6.58
CA THR A 4 -15.89 -3.96 7.34
C THR A 4 -14.65 -3.18 7.78
N SER A 5 -14.49 -3.13 9.10
CA SER A 5 -13.54 -2.40 9.92
C SER A 5 -12.10 -2.92 9.84
N ILE A 6 -11.14 -1.98 9.78
CA ILE A 6 -9.74 -2.06 10.26
C ILE A 6 -8.93 -3.26 9.78
N TYR A 7 -7.99 -2.97 8.89
CA TYR A 7 -7.16 -3.94 8.16
C TYR A 7 -6.14 -4.67 9.04
N SER A 8 -6.56 -5.66 9.84
CA SER A 8 -5.67 -6.78 10.20
C SER A 8 -5.44 -7.66 8.96
N ARG A 9 -4.46 -8.58 8.97
CA ARG A 9 -4.27 -9.54 7.85
C ARG A 9 -5.58 -10.27 7.51
N GLU A 10 -6.33 -10.67 8.52
CA GLU A 10 -7.61 -11.37 8.38
C GLU A 10 -8.68 -10.46 7.76
N THR A 11 -8.73 -9.19 8.17
CA THR A 11 -9.63 -8.21 7.56
C THR A 11 -9.23 -7.89 6.12
N ILE A 12 -7.92 -7.77 5.82
CA ILE A 12 -7.44 -7.60 4.44
C ILE A 12 -7.85 -8.80 3.62
N ALA A 13 -7.58 -10.02 4.07
CA ALA A 13 -7.95 -11.24 3.38
C ALA A 13 -9.47 -11.33 3.14
N LYS A 14 -10.28 -10.99 4.14
CA LYS A 14 -11.75 -10.94 4.03
C LYS A 14 -12.20 -9.87 3.02
N SER A 15 -11.66 -8.66 3.11
CA SER A 15 -11.97 -7.56 2.19
C SER A 15 -11.58 -7.89 0.76
N VAL A 16 -10.40 -8.49 0.56
CA VAL A 16 -9.98 -9.01 -0.75
C VAL A 16 -10.97 -10.06 -1.23
N ALA A 17 -11.37 -11.02 -0.39
CA ALA A 17 -12.31 -12.09 -0.77
C ALA A 17 -13.65 -11.51 -1.23
N ASP A 18 -14.23 -10.58 -0.47
CA ASP A 18 -15.48 -9.89 -0.79
C ASP A 18 -15.38 -9.19 -2.16
N ARG A 19 -14.27 -8.51 -2.43
CA ARG A 19 -14.03 -7.81 -3.71
C ARG A 19 -13.83 -8.78 -4.88
N PHE A 20 -13.19 -9.92 -4.67
CA PHE A 20 -13.08 -10.97 -5.68
C PHE A 20 -14.46 -11.56 -6.04
N ARG A 21 -15.36 -11.73 -5.06
CA ARG A 21 -16.75 -12.16 -5.31
C ARG A 21 -17.50 -11.15 -6.17
N GLU A 22 -17.39 -9.85 -5.87
CA GLU A 22 -18.06 -8.78 -6.60
C GLU A 22 -17.51 -8.58 -8.03
N SER A 23 -16.19 -8.72 -8.21
CA SER A 23 -15.51 -8.30 -9.44
C SER A 23 -15.19 -9.44 -10.42
N TYR A 24 -15.14 -10.71 -9.99
CA TYR A 24 -14.66 -11.84 -10.81
C TYR A 24 -15.61 -13.03 -10.87
N GLU A 25 -16.91 -12.82 -10.58
CA GLU A 25 -17.92 -13.90 -10.55
C GLU A 25 -17.50 -15.08 -9.64
N GLY A 26 -16.65 -14.81 -8.64
CA GLY A 26 -16.10 -15.84 -7.75
C GLY A 26 -15.06 -16.78 -8.37
N LYS A 27 -14.41 -16.44 -9.49
CA LYS A 27 -13.30 -17.26 -10.05
C LYS A 27 -11.98 -17.03 -9.30
N SER A 28 -11.15 -18.07 -9.20
CA SER A 28 -9.79 -17.95 -8.65
C SER A 28 -8.97 -16.96 -9.48
N GLY A 29 -8.11 -16.19 -8.80
CA GLY A 29 -7.35 -15.14 -9.47
C GLY A 29 -6.30 -14.52 -8.57
N THR A 30 -5.41 -13.73 -9.17
CA THR A 30 -4.37 -12.98 -8.45
C THR A 30 -4.51 -11.49 -8.75
N LYS A 31 -4.44 -10.67 -7.70
CA LYS A 31 -4.45 -9.21 -7.80
C LYS A 31 -3.22 -8.62 -7.14
N LEU A 32 -2.76 -7.49 -7.66
CA LEU A 32 -1.88 -6.61 -6.91
C LEU A 32 -2.72 -5.86 -5.89
N ILE A 33 -2.27 -5.80 -4.64
CA ILE A 33 -2.83 -4.94 -3.61
C ILE A 33 -1.71 -4.10 -3.00
N GLY A 34 -2.06 -2.93 -2.46
CA GLY A 34 -1.15 -2.11 -1.68
C GLY A 34 -1.52 -2.13 -0.20
N ILE A 35 -0.56 -2.40 0.68
CA ILE A 35 -0.69 -2.22 2.12
C ILE A 35 0.05 -0.93 2.46
N LEU A 36 -0.70 0.07 2.92
CA LEU A 36 -0.18 1.41 3.21
C LEU A 36 -0.16 1.63 4.72
N LEU A 37 1.03 1.86 5.26
CA LEU A 37 1.27 2.15 6.65
C LEU A 37 1.75 3.58 6.78
N GLY A 38 0.91 4.47 7.29
CA GLY A 38 1.29 5.86 7.54
C GLY A 38 0.52 6.42 8.72
N ARG A 39 1.25 7.06 9.62
CA ARG A 39 0.68 7.71 10.81
C ARG A 39 0.17 9.12 10.48
N PRO A 40 -0.79 9.63 11.25
CA PRO A 40 -1.29 11.01 11.12
C PRO A 40 -0.17 12.07 11.13
N GLU A 41 0.90 11.80 11.86
CA GLU A 41 2.03 12.70 12.06
C GLU A 41 3.04 12.63 10.91
N SER A 42 2.97 11.62 10.02
CA SER A 42 3.85 11.58 8.85
C SER A 42 3.49 12.73 7.89
N ILE A 43 4.51 13.50 7.54
CA ILE A 43 4.41 14.62 6.59
C ILE A 43 3.96 14.12 5.21
N ILE A 44 4.57 13.03 4.70
CA ILE A 44 4.22 12.46 3.40
C ILE A 44 2.77 11.99 3.42
N PHE A 45 2.40 11.18 4.41
CA PHE A 45 1.07 10.61 4.49
C PHE A 45 0.02 11.72 4.55
N LYS A 46 0.16 12.66 5.49
CA LYS A 46 -0.82 13.74 5.67
C LYS A 46 -0.96 14.62 4.43
N GLN A 47 0.14 15.04 3.82
CA GLN A 47 0.10 16.05 2.76
C GLN A 47 -0.17 15.49 1.37
N GLN A 48 0.31 14.27 1.08
CA GLN A 48 0.30 13.72 -0.29
C GLN A 48 -0.54 12.44 -0.44
N ILE A 49 -1.05 11.88 0.65
CA ILE A 49 -1.88 10.68 0.61
C ILE A 49 -3.27 10.97 1.16
N TYR A 50 -3.35 11.43 2.42
CA TYR A 50 -4.61 11.64 3.13
C TYR A 50 -5.56 12.58 2.36
N ASN A 51 -5.04 13.72 1.93
CA ASN A 51 -5.81 14.73 1.18
C ASN A 51 -6.36 14.19 -0.16
N ASP A 52 -5.69 13.20 -0.76
CA ASP A 52 -6.02 12.64 -2.06
C ASP A 52 -6.74 11.28 -1.97
N LEU A 53 -7.07 10.79 -0.76
CA LEU A 53 -7.67 9.46 -0.57
C LEU A 53 -8.95 9.25 -1.37
N ARG A 54 -9.76 10.29 -1.53
CA ARG A 54 -10.98 10.20 -2.33
C ARG A 54 -10.66 10.01 -3.81
N TYR A 55 -9.69 10.77 -4.33
CA TYR A 55 -9.23 10.62 -5.71
C TYR A 55 -8.64 9.22 -5.92
N PHE A 56 -7.73 8.79 -5.04
CA PHE A 56 -7.14 7.45 -5.13
C PHE A 56 -8.18 6.35 -5.05
N GLY A 57 -9.17 6.46 -4.16
CA GLY A 57 -10.27 5.50 -4.06
C GLY A 57 -11.03 5.33 -5.39
N PHE A 58 -11.45 6.42 -6.03
CA PHE A 58 -12.13 6.35 -7.33
C PHE A 58 -11.21 5.89 -8.46
N ARG A 59 -9.95 6.34 -8.44
CA ARG A 59 -8.98 6.07 -9.51
C ARG A 59 -8.46 4.64 -9.49
N SER A 60 -8.22 4.09 -8.30
CA SER A 60 -7.65 2.76 -8.07
C SER A 60 -8.70 1.66 -8.02
N GLY A 61 -9.90 1.96 -7.49
CA GLY A 61 -10.93 0.97 -7.14
C GLY A 61 -11.24 -0.12 -8.17
N PRO A 62 -11.24 0.14 -9.49
CA PRO A 62 -11.45 -0.91 -10.49
C PRO A 62 -10.25 -1.83 -10.74
N HIS A 63 -9.05 -1.47 -10.30
CA HIS A 63 -7.79 -2.05 -10.76
C HIS A 63 -6.87 -2.55 -9.63
N ILE A 64 -6.80 -1.82 -8.52
CA ILE A 64 -5.97 -2.15 -7.35
C ILE A 64 -6.62 -1.60 -6.08
N ASP A 65 -6.60 -2.38 -5.01
CA ASP A 65 -7.07 -1.95 -3.69
C ASP A 65 -5.88 -1.54 -2.81
N PHE A 66 -6.01 -0.38 -2.14
CA PHE A 66 -5.06 0.10 -1.15
C PHE A 66 -5.67 -0.01 0.26
N TYR A 67 -4.97 -0.72 1.14
CA TYR A 67 -5.34 -1.01 2.51
C TYR A 67 -4.59 -0.08 3.47
N LEU A 68 -5.30 0.91 4.03
CA LEU A 68 -4.72 1.88 4.96
C LEU A 68 -4.71 1.32 6.39
N ILE A 69 -3.56 0.81 6.83
CA ILE A 69 -3.42 0.22 8.17
C ILE A 69 -3.66 1.29 9.25
N GLY A 70 -4.49 0.95 10.24
CA GLY A 70 -4.84 1.85 11.35
C GLY A 70 -5.91 2.90 11.04
N TRP A 71 -6.34 3.04 9.78
CA TRP A 71 -7.35 4.02 9.38
C TRP A 71 -8.71 3.39 9.10
N GLY A 72 -9.79 4.10 9.39
CA GLY A 72 -11.13 3.73 8.92
C GLY A 72 -12.18 4.82 9.11
N LYS A 73 -13.36 4.60 8.53
CA LYS A 73 -14.45 5.60 8.41
C LYS A 73 -15.36 5.60 9.64
N ILE A 74 -15.80 6.77 10.10
CA ILE A 74 -16.59 6.88 11.35
C ILE A 74 -17.98 6.23 11.32
N ASP A 75 -18.66 6.20 10.17
CA ASP A 75 -19.92 5.46 10.00
C ASP A 75 -19.74 3.94 10.24
N THR A 76 -18.51 3.47 10.13
CA THR A 76 -18.07 2.10 10.41
C THR A 76 -17.64 1.90 11.87
N TYR A 77 -17.37 2.99 12.59
CA TYR A 77 -16.80 3.00 13.95
C TYR A 77 -17.85 3.24 15.04
N ALA A 78 -19.10 3.53 14.69
CA ALA A 78 -20.15 3.86 15.66
C ALA A 78 -20.44 2.74 16.69
N SER A 79 -20.06 1.48 16.41
CA SER A 79 -20.19 0.36 17.35
C SER A 79 -18.90 -0.02 18.09
N TRP A 80 -17.75 0.61 17.81
CA TRP A 80 -16.42 0.16 18.28
C TRP A 80 -15.65 1.19 19.13
N LEU A 81 -16.11 2.43 19.22
CA LEU A 81 -15.43 3.51 19.94
C LEU A 81 -15.90 3.64 21.41
N ASP A 82 -15.26 2.88 22.30
CA ASP A 82 -15.10 3.26 23.71
C ASP A 82 -13.70 3.88 23.98
N GLN A 83 -12.90 4.12 22.93
CA GLN A 83 -11.54 4.71 23.04
C GLN A 83 -11.37 5.99 22.21
N PRO A 84 -10.60 6.98 22.69
CA PRO A 84 -10.31 8.21 21.94
C PRO A 84 -9.33 7.92 20.79
N GLY A 85 -9.82 7.89 19.56
CA GLY A 85 -8.99 7.91 18.34
C GLY A 85 -8.70 9.33 17.87
N VAL A 86 -7.62 9.54 17.12
CA VAL A 86 -7.31 10.83 16.50
C VAL A 86 -8.16 10.98 15.24
N SER A 87 -9.06 11.96 15.22
CA SER A 87 -9.70 12.38 13.98
C SER A 87 -8.79 13.36 13.24
N MET A 88 -8.71 13.20 11.93
CA MET A 88 -8.22 14.26 11.06
C MET A 88 -9.41 15.08 10.57
N ASP A 89 -9.87 16.00 11.41
CA ASP A 89 -10.86 17.01 11.04
C ASP A 89 -10.15 18.35 10.82
N ASP A 90 -10.06 18.79 9.57
CA ASP A 90 -10.25 20.20 9.18
C ASP A 90 -10.00 20.34 7.67
N THR A 91 -11.07 20.18 6.90
CA THR A 91 -11.42 20.90 5.63
C THR A 91 -12.31 20.01 4.77
N GLU A 92 -13.46 19.61 5.31
CA GLU A 92 -14.74 19.61 4.58
C GLU A 92 -15.76 18.79 5.36
N LYS A 93 -16.51 19.48 6.22
CA LYS A 93 -17.91 19.14 6.58
C LYS A 93 -18.84 18.98 5.34
N ARG A 94 -18.31 18.82 4.13
CA ARG A 94 -19.03 18.71 2.86
C ARG A 94 -19.08 17.29 2.28
N THR A 95 -18.29 16.34 2.79
CA THR A 95 -18.21 14.99 2.18
C THR A 95 -18.70 13.84 3.06
N GLY A 96 -19.05 14.09 4.33
CA GLY A 96 -19.80 13.14 5.17
C GLY A 96 -19.07 11.85 5.54
N THR A 97 -17.75 11.76 5.38
CA THR A 97 -16.97 10.59 5.80
C THR A 97 -15.69 11.03 6.48
N GLU A 98 -15.76 11.16 7.80
CA GLU A 98 -14.60 11.46 8.64
C GLU A 98 -13.81 10.14 8.86
N TRP A 99 -12.49 10.18 8.65
CA TRP A 99 -11.59 9.06 8.87
C TRP A 99 -10.90 9.21 10.22
N LYS A 100 -10.81 8.12 10.99
CA LYS A 100 -10.10 8.06 12.27
C LYS A 100 -8.90 7.13 12.20
N PHE A 101 -7.86 7.52 12.92
CA PHE A 101 -6.69 6.69 13.15
C PHE A 101 -6.76 6.02 14.53
N ASP A 102 -6.55 4.70 14.54
CA ASP A 102 -6.43 3.86 15.74
C ASP A 102 -4.96 3.42 15.89
N GLU A 103 -4.23 4.11 16.77
CA GLU A 103 -2.81 3.88 17.01
C GLU A 103 -2.53 2.47 17.54
N LYS A 104 -3.37 1.97 18.46
CA LYS A 104 -3.18 0.65 19.06
C LYS A 104 -3.24 -0.43 17.98
N ARG A 105 -4.25 -0.36 17.11
CA ARG A 105 -4.41 -1.33 16.02
C ARG A 105 -3.37 -1.17 14.92
N PHE A 106 -2.91 0.04 14.65
CA PHE A 106 -1.76 0.27 13.77
C PHE A 106 -0.54 -0.49 14.28
N ILE A 107 -0.18 -0.33 15.55
CA ILE A 107 0.95 -1.00 16.19
C ILE A 107 0.77 -2.53 16.18
N GLU A 108 -0.43 -3.03 16.52
CA GLU A 108 -0.73 -4.47 16.47
C GLU A 108 -0.59 -5.04 15.06
N SER A 109 -1.03 -4.31 14.03
CA SER A 109 -0.92 -4.72 12.64
C SER A 109 0.53 -4.74 12.16
N CYS A 110 1.33 -3.73 12.53
CA CYS A 110 2.78 -3.73 12.25
C CYS A 110 3.44 -4.97 12.86
N LYS A 111 3.23 -5.23 14.16
CA LYS A 111 3.77 -6.42 14.85
C LYS A 111 3.38 -7.73 14.19
N LEU A 112 2.14 -7.84 13.69
CA LEU A 112 1.68 -9.03 13.00
C LEU A 112 2.44 -9.25 11.67
N ILE A 113 2.58 -8.20 10.86
CA ILE A 113 3.32 -8.27 9.59
C ILE A 113 4.80 -8.57 9.87
N GLU A 114 5.43 -7.90 10.85
CA GLU A 114 6.82 -8.12 11.27
C GLU A 114 7.09 -9.52 11.80
N LYS A 115 6.09 -10.13 12.45
CA LYS A 115 6.17 -11.52 12.92
C LYS A 115 6.17 -12.52 11.78
N GLU A 116 5.40 -12.24 10.72
CA GLU A 116 5.21 -13.16 9.58
C GLU A 116 6.20 -12.92 8.45
N THR A 117 6.83 -11.75 8.43
CA THR A 117 7.72 -11.29 7.38
C THR A 117 9.04 -10.78 7.93
N THR A 118 10.04 -10.58 7.07
CA THR A 118 11.28 -9.88 7.41
C THR A 118 11.17 -8.36 7.24
N TRP A 119 10.00 -7.85 6.83
CA TRP A 119 9.76 -6.41 6.79
C TRP A 119 9.61 -5.89 8.22
N GLU A 120 10.15 -4.70 8.44
CA GLU A 120 10.07 -3.94 9.70
C GLU A 120 9.54 -2.55 9.39
N TYR A 121 8.66 -2.04 10.24
CA TYR A 121 8.09 -0.72 10.05
C TYR A 121 9.19 0.34 10.16
N SER A 122 9.31 1.20 9.13
CA SER A 122 10.38 2.22 9.06
C SER A 122 10.29 3.31 10.14
N GLY A 123 9.12 3.47 10.77
CA GLY A 123 8.80 4.63 11.63
C GLY A 123 8.14 5.79 10.87
N GLU A 124 8.09 5.71 9.53
CA GLU A 124 7.56 6.74 8.63
C GLU A 124 6.40 6.20 7.75
N THR A 125 6.35 6.48 6.44
CA THR A 125 5.31 5.95 5.55
C THR A 125 5.83 4.83 4.66
N ASP A 126 5.28 3.63 4.87
CA ASP A 126 5.62 2.44 4.11
C ASP A 126 4.48 2.03 3.19
N LEU A 127 4.81 1.73 1.93
CA LEU A 127 3.90 1.09 0.98
C LEU A 127 4.47 -0.28 0.60
N ILE A 128 3.71 -1.34 0.86
CA ILE A 128 4.04 -2.71 0.49
C ILE A 128 3.08 -3.15 -0.63
N LEU A 129 3.60 -3.43 -1.82
CA LEU A 129 2.84 -4.01 -2.93
C LEU A 129 3.03 -5.53 -2.94
N VAL A 130 1.93 -6.26 -2.90
CA VAL A 130 1.94 -7.72 -2.79
C VAL A 130 0.86 -8.35 -3.66
N ASN A 131 1.05 -9.63 -4.01
CA ASN A 131 0.01 -10.41 -4.66
C ASN A 131 -1.00 -10.91 -3.61
N ALA A 132 -2.29 -10.73 -3.89
CA ALA A 132 -3.36 -11.42 -3.17
C ALA A 132 -3.99 -12.45 -4.10
N LYS A 133 -3.96 -13.72 -3.67
CA LYS A 133 -4.45 -14.88 -4.42
C LYS A 133 -5.76 -15.34 -3.82
N PHE A 134 -6.83 -15.33 -4.60
CA PHE A 134 -8.12 -15.90 -4.23
C PHE A 134 -8.26 -17.30 -4.81
N GLU A 135 -8.59 -18.28 -3.96
CA GLU A 135 -8.92 -19.64 -4.35
C GLU A 135 -10.41 -19.89 -4.16
N SER A 136 -11.16 -19.95 -5.27
CA SER A 136 -12.62 -20.03 -5.25
C SER A 136 -13.15 -21.30 -4.59
N LYS A 137 -12.44 -22.42 -4.71
CA LYS A 137 -12.89 -23.71 -4.14
C LYS A 137 -12.88 -23.72 -2.62
N ARG A 138 -11.98 -22.95 -2.01
CA ARG A 138 -11.84 -22.86 -0.55
C ARG A 138 -12.41 -21.56 0.01
N GLU A 139 -12.78 -20.63 -0.86
CA GLU A 139 -13.08 -19.24 -0.52
C GLU A 139 -11.98 -18.57 0.32
N GLU A 140 -10.74 -18.95 0.07
CA GLU A 140 -9.59 -18.47 0.84
C GLU A 140 -8.80 -17.42 0.05
N VAL A 141 -8.35 -16.39 0.76
CA VAL A 141 -7.37 -15.44 0.24
C VAL A 141 -6.03 -15.68 0.90
N THR A 142 -5.00 -15.81 0.08
CA THR A 142 -3.60 -15.82 0.53
C THR A 142 -2.92 -14.53 0.09
N ILE A 143 -2.36 -13.80 1.05
CA ILE A 143 -1.45 -12.69 0.77
C ILE A 143 -0.04 -13.27 0.62
N ASP A 144 0.54 -13.08 -0.56
CA ASP A 144 1.83 -13.68 -0.94
C ASP A 144 2.96 -12.67 -0.73
N PHE A 145 3.69 -12.86 0.38
CA PHE A 145 4.85 -12.05 0.75
C PHE A 145 6.18 -12.54 0.13
N THR A 146 6.15 -13.54 -0.76
CA THR A 146 7.38 -14.04 -1.43
C THR A 146 7.86 -13.13 -2.56
N LYS A 147 6.96 -12.30 -3.10
CA LYS A 147 7.21 -11.34 -4.18
C LYS A 147 6.61 -10.00 -3.81
N THR A 148 7.36 -9.19 -3.10
CA THR A 148 6.90 -7.89 -2.61
C THR A 148 7.76 -6.75 -3.11
N ILE A 149 7.14 -5.60 -3.30
CA ILE A 149 7.84 -4.34 -3.52
C ILE A 149 7.53 -3.47 -2.30
N CYS A 150 8.56 -3.12 -1.54
CA CYS A 150 8.43 -2.23 -0.40
C CYS A 150 8.95 -0.85 -0.81
N PHE A 151 8.23 0.20 -0.45
CA PHE A 151 8.66 1.59 -0.61
C PHE A 151 8.60 2.30 0.73
N GLN A 152 9.70 2.94 1.12
CA GLN A 152 9.74 3.96 2.18
C GLN A 152 9.58 5.31 1.50
N LEU A 153 8.41 5.94 1.61
CA LEU A 153 8.03 7.04 0.73
C LEU A 153 8.82 8.32 1.01
N GLU A 154 9.20 8.55 2.27
CA GLU A 154 10.07 9.61 2.73
C GLU A 154 11.46 9.49 2.10
N VAL A 155 12.08 8.30 2.17
CA VAL A 155 13.38 8.02 1.52
C VAL A 155 13.29 8.24 0.01
N LEU A 156 12.24 7.73 -0.65
CA LEU A 156 12.04 7.96 -2.09
C LEU A 156 11.96 9.45 -2.45
N LYS A 157 11.38 10.27 -1.58
CA LYS A 157 11.30 11.71 -1.78
C LYS A 157 12.67 12.36 -1.52
N GLU A 158 13.34 12.00 -0.43
CA GLU A 158 14.64 12.55 -0.02
C GLU A 158 15.71 12.33 -1.08
N ILE A 159 15.81 11.11 -1.62
CA ILE A 159 16.81 10.80 -2.64
C ILE A 159 16.46 11.38 -4.01
N GLY A 160 15.25 11.94 -4.16
CA GLY A 160 14.71 12.49 -5.40
C GLY A 160 14.18 11.42 -6.36
N ALA A 161 14.03 10.18 -5.90
CA ALA A 161 13.61 9.08 -6.77
C ALA A 161 12.16 9.20 -7.22
N MET A 162 11.32 9.75 -6.35
CA MET A 162 9.94 10.08 -6.65
C MET A 162 9.57 11.40 -5.98
N PRO A 163 9.73 12.55 -6.66
CA PRO A 163 9.39 13.84 -6.06
C PRO A 163 7.88 14.03 -5.83
N SER A 164 7.03 13.22 -6.48
CA SER A 164 5.57 13.26 -6.33
C SER A 164 5.03 11.87 -6.00
N ILE A 165 4.51 11.72 -4.78
CA ILE A 165 3.89 10.46 -4.35
C ILE A 165 2.63 10.17 -5.16
N ALA A 166 1.83 11.18 -5.49
CA ALA A 166 0.68 11.02 -6.36
C ALA A 166 1.04 10.41 -7.73
N ARG A 167 2.19 10.80 -8.31
CA ARG A 167 2.68 10.21 -9.57
C ARG A 167 3.06 8.73 -9.41
N LEU A 168 3.63 8.33 -8.27
CA LEU A 168 3.90 6.92 -7.98
C LEU A 168 2.60 6.11 -7.95
N PHE A 169 1.61 6.56 -7.18
CA PHE A 169 0.30 5.90 -7.12
C PHE A 169 -0.36 5.79 -8.49
N GLU A 170 -0.36 6.86 -9.29
CA GLU A 170 -0.91 6.83 -10.65
C GLU A 170 -0.17 5.84 -11.57
N LYS A 171 1.16 5.73 -11.45
CA LYS A 171 1.93 4.73 -12.20
C LYS A 171 1.59 3.30 -11.77
N ILE A 172 1.40 3.06 -10.47
CA ILE A 172 0.98 1.75 -9.93
C ILE A 172 -0.42 1.39 -10.43
N VAL A 173 -1.37 2.33 -10.36
CA VAL A 173 -2.74 2.12 -10.84
C VAL A 173 -2.75 1.83 -12.34
N LYS A 174 -2.02 2.61 -13.15
CA LYS A 174 -1.90 2.37 -14.60
C LYS A 174 -1.28 1.01 -14.93
N PHE A 175 -0.33 0.55 -14.12
CA PHE A 175 0.21 -0.79 -14.29
C PHE A 175 -0.87 -1.84 -14.01
N ALA A 176 -1.56 -1.75 -12.88
CA ALA A 176 -2.61 -2.69 -12.49
C ALA A 176 -3.76 -2.73 -13.51
N GLU A 177 -4.14 -1.57 -14.06
CA GLU A 177 -5.16 -1.42 -15.10
C GLU A 177 -4.81 -2.14 -16.40
N ARG A 178 -3.52 -2.16 -16.77
CA ARG A 178 -3.04 -2.76 -18.04
C ARG A 178 -2.62 -4.22 -17.90
N TYR A 179 -2.40 -4.69 -16.68
CA TYR A 179 -1.85 -6.01 -16.44
C TYR A 179 -2.92 -7.10 -16.65
N GLN A 180 -2.54 -8.18 -17.35
CA GLN A 180 -3.44 -9.28 -17.74
C GLN A 180 -2.88 -10.68 -17.37
N GLY A 181 -1.93 -10.74 -16.43
CA GLY A 181 -1.30 -12.00 -16.00
C GLY A 181 -1.70 -12.46 -14.60
N ASN A 182 -1.01 -13.47 -14.08
CA ASN A 182 -1.29 -14.09 -12.77
C ASN A 182 -0.25 -13.77 -11.69
N ASP A 183 0.74 -12.93 -11.99
CA ASP A 183 1.79 -12.51 -11.06
C ASP A 183 2.15 -11.03 -11.28
N PRO A 184 1.25 -10.10 -10.89
CA PRO A 184 1.47 -8.68 -11.11
C PRO A 184 2.66 -8.14 -10.31
N ALA A 185 2.91 -8.63 -9.08
CA ALA A 185 4.03 -8.17 -8.29
C ALA A 185 5.38 -8.51 -8.96
N SER A 186 5.59 -9.73 -9.45
CA SER A 186 6.82 -10.08 -10.19
C SER A 186 6.95 -9.30 -11.50
N SER A 187 5.84 -9.03 -12.18
CA SER A 187 5.86 -8.26 -13.43
C SER A 187 6.14 -6.77 -13.22
N LEU A 188 5.62 -6.16 -12.14
CA LEU A 188 5.89 -4.77 -11.80
C LEU A 188 7.33 -4.56 -11.35
N SER A 189 7.88 -5.58 -10.72
CA SER A 189 9.13 -5.51 -10.02
C SER A 189 10.35 -5.93 -10.83
N ASN A 190 10.14 -6.47 -12.03
CA ASN A 190 11.23 -6.65 -12.98
C ASN A 190 11.91 -5.29 -13.23
N LYS A 191 13.19 -5.32 -13.63
CA LYS A 191 14.00 -4.11 -13.81
C LYS A 191 13.30 -3.05 -14.65
N LYS A 192 12.61 -3.43 -15.72
CA LYS A 192 11.89 -2.50 -16.59
C LYS A 192 10.67 -1.87 -15.90
N GLY A 193 9.96 -2.61 -15.07
CA GLY A 193 8.80 -2.14 -14.32
C GLY A 193 9.19 -1.15 -13.23
N ILE A 194 10.18 -1.50 -12.39
CA ILE A 194 10.73 -0.57 -11.38
C ILE A 194 11.36 0.65 -12.04
N ASP A 195 12.11 0.47 -13.13
CA ASP A 195 12.68 1.58 -13.89
C ASP A 195 11.59 2.49 -14.44
N THR A 196 10.45 1.94 -14.86
CA THR A 196 9.30 2.72 -15.31
C THR A 196 8.63 3.47 -14.15
N LEU A 197 8.52 2.85 -12.97
CA LEU A 197 8.02 3.51 -11.77
C LEU A 197 8.95 4.66 -11.35
N LEU A 198 10.25 4.39 -11.24
CA LEU A 198 11.25 5.30 -10.69
C LEU A 198 12.07 6.01 -11.78
N SER A 199 11.54 6.15 -12.99
CA SER A 199 12.27 6.73 -14.14
C SER A 199 12.83 8.12 -13.86
N GLY A 200 12.11 8.95 -13.09
CA GLY A 200 12.56 10.28 -12.69
C GLY A 200 13.79 10.25 -11.76
N ALA A 201 13.96 9.18 -10.97
CA ALA A 201 15.12 8.96 -10.12
C ALA A 201 16.40 8.85 -10.92
N LYS A 202 16.38 8.04 -11.98
CA LYS A 202 17.56 7.73 -12.77
C LYS A 202 18.11 8.97 -13.47
N GLU A 203 17.22 9.80 -14.00
CA GLU A 203 17.60 11.07 -14.64
C GLU A 203 18.25 12.03 -13.64
N MET A 204 17.78 12.09 -12.40
CA MET A 204 18.39 12.89 -11.32
C MET A 204 19.72 12.31 -10.80
N LEU A 205 19.86 10.99 -10.80
CA LEU A 205 21.12 10.35 -10.40
C LEU A 205 22.21 10.54 -11.46
N LEU A 206 21.85 10.53 -12.74
CA LEU A 206 22.81 10.78 -13.83
C LEU A 206 23.42 12.18 -13.78
N SER A 207 22.81 13.14 -13.10
CA SER A 207 23.35 14.49 -12.89
C SER A 207 24.12 14.68 -11.58
N ALA A 208 24.21 13.65 -10.73
CA ALA A 208 24.90 13.69 -9.44
C ALA A 208 26.34 13.15 -9.50
N THR A 209 27.14 13.40 -8.46
CA THR A 209 28.53 12.90 -8.37
C THR A 209 28.59 11.38 -8.17
N PRO A 210 29.66 10.69 -8.64
CA PRO A 210 29.74 9.23 -8.62
C PRO A 210 29.52 8.58 -7.23
N GLU A 211 30.03 9.19 -6.16
CA GLU A 211 29.85 8.68 -4.79
C GLU A 211 28.38 8.77 -4.33
N THR A 212 27.73 9.91 -4.60
CA THR A 212 26.30 10.13 -4.31
C THR A 212 25.43 9.17 -5.11
N VAL A 213 25.80 8.93 -6.37
CA VAL A 213 25.12 7.98 -7.25
C VAL A 213 25.22 6.58 -6.71
N ASN A 214 26.40 6.13 -6.30
CA ASN A 214 26.60 4.76 -5.83
C ASN A 214 25.80 4.47 -4.54
N ASN A 215 25.73 5.43 -3.63
CA ASN A 215 24.95 5.29 -2.39
C ASN A 215 23.43 5.29 -2.67
N LYS A 216 22.95 6.26 -3.47
CA LYS A 216 21.52 6.31 -3.84
C LYS A 216 21.08 5.12 -4.70
N TYR A 217 21.96 4.55 -5.52
CA TYR A 217 21.67 3.32 -6.26
C TYR A 217 21.48 2.12 -5.33
N LYS A 218 22.33 1.95 -4.31
CA LYS A 218 22.15 0.89 -3.30
C LYS A 218 20.83 1.03 -2.55
N GLU A 219 20.46 2.27 -2.21
CA GLU A 219 19.16 2.56 -1.60
C GLU A 219 18.00 2.29 -2.57
N LEU A 220 18.16 2.48 -3.87
CA LEU A 220 17.14 2.12 -4.85
C LEU A 220 16.99 0.61 -5.05
N GLU A 221 18.09 -0.15 -5.03
CA GLU A 221 18.08 -1.61 -5.05
C GLU A 221 17.32 -2.18 -3.86
N GLN A 222 17.26 -1.43 -2.77
CA GLN A 222 16.49 -1.76 -1.58
C GLN A 222 14.97 -1.80 -1.83
N PHE A 223 14.50 -1.20 -2.92
CA PHE A 223 13.09 -1.18 -3.34
C PHE A 223 12.80 -2.16 -4.50
N ALA A 224 13.77 -3.00 -4.89
CA ALA A 224 13.54 -4.13 -5.81
C ALA A 224 12.74 -5.26 -5.11
N VAL A 225 12.30 -6.29 -5.85
CA VAL A 225 11.58 -7.43 -5.24
C VAL A 225 12.33 -7.95 -4.05
N ARG A 226 11.65 -8.02 -2.92
CA ARG A 226 12.11 -8.77 -1.77
C ARG A 226 11.13 -9.90 -1.50
N ASP A 227 11.70 -11.08 -1.34
CA ASP A 227 11.04 -12.09 -0.56
C ASP A 227 11.15 -11.64 0.89
N ILE A 228 10.03 -11.15 1.43
CA ILE A 228 9.95 -10.81 2.84
C ILE A 228 9.25 -11.92 3.61
N SER A 229 8.90 -13.05 3.01
CA SER A 229 8.31 -14.15 3.76
C SER A 229 9.36 -14.76 4.69
N ARG A 230 8.97 -15.03 5.95
CA ARG A 230 9.82 -15.87 6.80
C ARG A 230 9.70 -17.31 6.33
N GLN A 231 10.83 -17.95 6.02
CA GLN A 231 10.86 -19.39 5.78
C GLN A 231 10.36 -20.09 7.04
N LYS A 232 9.31 -20.90 6.89
CA LYS A 232 8.79 -21.77 7.97
C LYS A 232 9.70 -22.97 8.18
#